data_AF-A0A521VM70-F1
#
_entry.id   AF-A0A521VM70-F1
#
_cell.length_a   1.000
_cell.length_b   1.000
_cell.length_c   1.000
_cell.angle_alpha   90.00
_cell.angle_beta   90.00
_cell.angle_gamma   90.00
#
_symmetry.space_group_name_H-M   'P 1'
#
loop_
_entity.id
_entity.type
_entity.pdbx_description
1 polymer ?
#
loop_
_entity_poly.entity_id
_entity_poly.type
_entity_poly.pdbx_seq_one_letter_code
_entity_poly.pdbx_strand_id
1 'polypeptide(L)'
;MRQLSFTLESSLVQQFPDFRDVIKASVYSCGRAFKAIAADLDMSVSELSRKLTDNPADPVHFPVHRLPELVRATGDKRPILWLVESFLDDPDLRKQHAVDRIEQLVPELLALVKEARAADAQPLKAVR
;
A
#
# COMPACT_ATOMS: atom_id res chain seq x y z
N MET A 1 11.81 -27.26 -11.06
CA MET A 1 10.55 -26.63 -10.60
C MET A 1 10.87 -25.24 -10.10
N ARG A 2 10.29 -24.19 -10.70
CA ARG A 2 10.47 -22.80 -10.28
C ARG A 2 9.30 -22.45 -9.37
N GLN A 3 9.55 -22.14 -8.11
CA GLN A 3 8.53 -21.74 -7.14
C GLN A 3 8.06 -20.32 -7.49
N LEU A 4 6.76 -20.15 -7.76
CA LEU A 4 6.13 -18.84 -7.88
C LEU A 4 5.70 -18.41 -6.48
N SER A 5 6.42 -17.46 -5.91
CA SER A 5 6.08 -16.85 -4.62
C SER A 5 4.97 -15.81 -4.84
N PHE A 6 3.72 -16.17 -4.54
CA PHE A 6 2.66 -15.20 -4.36
C PHE A 6 2.78 -14.62 -2.96
N THR A 7 3.19 -13.36 -2.85
CA THR A 7 3.07 -12.62 -1.59
C THR A 7 1.61 -12.17 -1.51
N LEU A 8 0.80 -12.89 -0.72
CA LEU A 8 -0.44 -12.34 -0.19
C LEU A 8 -0.01 -11.19 0.71
N GLU A 9 -0.02 -9.97 0.17
CA GLU A 9 0.23 -8.75 0.94
C GLU A 9 -0.69 -8.79 2.16
N SER A 10 -0.09 -8.79 3.35
CA SER A 10 -0.82 -8.81 4.62
C SER A 10 -1.86 -7.68 4.62
N SER A 11 -2.96 -7.87 5.34
CA SER A 11 -3.99 -6.85 5.45
C SER A 11 -3.39 -5.51 5.93
N LEU A 12 -3.96 -4.35 5.60
CA LEU A 12 -3.27 -3.07 5.81
C LEU A 12 -2.99 -2.82 7.31
N VAL A 13 -3.87 -3.30 8.18
CA VAL A 13 -3.67 -3.29 9.65
C VAL A 13 -2.58 -4.25 10.12
N GLN A 14 -2.29 -5.33 9.38
CA GLN A 14 -1.16 -6.21 9.66
C GLN A 14 0.17 -5.60 9.20
N GLN A 15 0.17 -4.89 8.06
CA GLN A 15 1.36 -4.20 7.58
C GLN A 15 1.73 -3.00 8.46
N PHE A 16 0.73 -2.30 8.98
CA PHE A 16 0.88 -1.13 9.82
C PHE A 16 0.08 -1.33 11.11
N PRO A 17 0.66 -1.90 12.16
CA PRO A 17 -0.04 -2.12 13.43
C PRO A 17 -0.56 -0.82 14.07
N ASP A 18 0.19 0.28 13.90
CA ASP A 18 -0.19 1.60 14.38
C ASP A 18 -0.57 2.55 13.23
N PHE A 19 -1.63 3.34 13.42
CA PHE A 19 -2.05 4.35 12.45
C PHE A 19 -0.93 5.33 12.06
N ARG A 20 -0.07 5.70 13.03
CA ARG A 20 1.07 6.60 12.81
C ARG A 20 2.06 6.06 11.75
N ASP A 21 2.18 4.75 11.62
CA ASP A 21 3.11 4.16 10.66
C ASP A 21 2.56 4.25 9.23
N VAL A 22 1.24 4.21 9.07
CA VAL A 22 0.58 4.52 7.80
C VAL A 22 0.81 5.98 7.41
N ILE A 23 0.72 6.90 8.38
CA ILE A 23 0.99 8.33 8.15
C ILE A 23 2.43 8.54 7.67
N LYS A 24 3.42 7.96 8.37
CA LYS A 24 4.83 7.99 7.94
C LYS A 24 4.99 7.41 6.53
N ALA A 25 4.45 6.22 6.30
CA ALA A 25 4.54 5.55 5.00
C ALA A 25 3.96 6.41 3.88
N SER A 26 2.81 7.05 4.11
CA SER A 26 2.17 7.92 3.11
C SER A 26 3.06 9.08 2.68
N VAL A 27 3.83 9.67 3.59
CA VAL A 27 4.76 10.74 3.28
C VAL A 27 5.99 10.21 2.55
N TYR A 28 6.61 9.14 3.05
CA TYR A 28 7.88 8.66 2.51
C TYR A 28 7.78 7.87 1.21
N SER A 29 6.62 7.31 0.88
CA SER A 29 6.45 6.44 -0.30
C SER A 29 5.48 6.95 -1.36
N CYS A 30 4.95 8.17 -1.22
CA CYS A 30 4.10 8.79 -2.26
C CYS A 30 4.86 9.29 -3.50
N GLY A 31 6.19 9.16 -3.54
CA GLY A 31 7.02 9.59 -4.67
C GLY A 31 7.15 11.11 -4.84
N ARG A 32 6.47 11.92 -4.02
CA ARG A 32 6.62 13.38 -4.01
C ARG A 32 7.81 13.81 -3.16
N ALA A 33 8.41 14.94 -3.53
CA ALA A 33 9.49 15.53 -2.75
C ALA A 33 8.98 15.96 -1.36
N PHE A 34 9.67 15.55 -0.30
CA PHE A 34 9.27 15.83 1.09
C PHE A 34 9.02 17.32 1.35
N LYS A 35 9.84 18.21 0.75
CA LYS A 35 9.67 19.67 0.83
C LYS A 35 8.35 20.17 0.25
N ALA A 36 7.85 19.53 -0.80
CA ALA A 36 6.58 19.91 -1.43
C ALA A 36 5.40 19.47 -0.55
N ILE A 37 5.50 18.29 0.06
CA ILE A 37 4.48 17.80 1.00
C ILE A 37 4.41 18.72 2.23
N ALA A 38 5.56 19.12 2.79
CA ALA A 38 5.61 20.06 3.91
C ALA A 38 4.95 21.40 3.56
N ALA A 39 5.24 21.95 2.36
CA ALA A 39 4.62 23.17 1.89
C ALA A 39 3.09 23.05 1.72
N ASP A 40 2.61 21.94 1.14
CA ASP A 40 1.17 21.69 0.97
C ASP A 40 0.43 21.52 2.31
N LEU A 41 1.15 21.12 3.36
CA LEU A 41 0.66 20.99 4.74
C LEU A 41 0.78 22.27 5.56
N ASP A 42 1.29 23.36 4.98
CA ASP A 42 1.59 24.61 5.67
C ASP A 42 2.53 24.40 6.88
N MET A 43 3.57 23.57 6.69
CA MET A 43 4.56 23.24 7.71
C MET A 43 5.98 23.37 7.16
N SER A 44 6.93 23.61 8.07
CA SER A 44 8.36 23.49 7.69
C SER A 44 8.76 22.01 7.53
N VAL A 45 9.82 21.75 6.75
CA VAL A 45 10.39 20.40 6.59
C VAL A 45 10.79 19.80 7.94
N SER A 46 11.42 20.60 8.81
CA SER A 46 11.85 20.16 10.14
C SER A 46 10.66 19.86 11.04
N GLU A 47 9.60 20.65 10.96
CA GLU A 47 8.37 20.41 11.71
C GLU A 47 7.67 19.12 11.26
N LEU A 48 7.50 18.91 9.96
CA LEU A 48 6.89 17.69 9.44
C LEU A 48 7.73 16.47 9.84
N SER A 49 9.06 16.53 9.69
CA SER A 49 9.96 15.45 10.11
C SER A 49 9.82 15.15 11.61
N ARG A 50 9.83 16.19 12.45
CA ARG A 50 9.66 16.04 13.91
C ARG A 50 8.33 15.38 14.26
N LYS A 51 7.22 15.79 13.61
CA LYS A 51 5.87 15.23 13.82
C LYS A 51 5.72 13.78 13.35
N LEU A 52 6.48 13.38 12.34
CA LEU A 52 6.52 12.01 11.84
C LEU A 52 7.49 11.14 12.62
N THR A 53 8.41 11.71 13.39
CA THR A 53 9.38 10.96 14.18
C THR A 53 8.71 10.49 15.48
N ASP A 54 8.87 9.21 15.80
CA ASP A 54 8.35 8.66 17.05
C ASP A 54 9.41 8.79 18.15
N ASN A 55 9.63 10.03 18.62
CA ASN A 55 10.63 10.31 19.66
C ASN A 55 9.97 10.30 21.05
N PRO A 56 10.30 9.33 21.94
CA PRO A 56 9.73 9.30 23.29
C PRO A 56 10.10 10.51 24.15
N ALA A 57 11.25 11.16 23.88
CA ALA A 57 11.68 12.35 24.58
C ALA A 57 11.03 13.64 24.07
N ASP A 58 10.34 13.58 22.93
CA ASP A 58 9.71 14.70 22.27
C ASP A 58 8.42 14.25 21.56
N PRO A 59 7.31 14.05 22.31
CA PRO A 59 6.09 13.41 21.84
C PRO A 59 5.22 14.36 21.01
N VAL A 60 5.83 14.94 19.97
CA VAL A 60 5.14 15.80 19.01
C VAL A 60 4.63 14.92 17.87
N HIS A 61 3.30 14.79 17.78
CA HIS A 61 2.66 13.95 16.78
C HIS A 61 2.04 14.74 15.65
N PHE A 62 1.81 14.07 14.52
CA PHE A 62 1.05 14.63 13.42
C PHE A 62 -0.41 14.88 13.85
N PRO A 63 -0.94 16.11 13.68
CA PRO A 63 -2.29 16.45 14.12
C PRO A 63 -3.37 15.79 13.25
N VAL A 64 -4.31 15.07 13.87
CA VAL A 64 -5.37 14.32 13.17
C VAL A 64 -6.23 15.20 12.27
N HIS A 65 -6.52 16.46 12.65
CA HIS A 65 -7.33 17.36 11.84
C HIS A 65 -6.71 17.69 10.46
N ARG A 66 -5.38 17.54 10.33
CA ARG A 66 -4.64 17.74 9.07
C ARG A 66 -4.63 16.50 8.17
N LEU A 67 -5.23 15.38 8.60
CA LEU A 67 -5.27 14.14 7.83
C LEU A 67 -5.84 14.30 6.41
N PRO A 68 -6.94 15.05 6.17
CA PRO A 68 -7.45 15.25 4.82
C PRO A 68 -6.47 16.00 3.92
N GLU A 69 -5.71 16.95 4.47
CA GLU A 69 -4.68 17.69 3.74
C GLU A 69 -3.49 16.79 3.41
N LEU A 70 -3.10 15.92 4.35
CA LEU A 70 -2.08 14.90 4.11
C LEU A 70 -2.47 13.98 2.96
N VAL A 71 -3.70 13.45 2.95
CA VAL A 71 -4.17 12.55 1.89
C VAL A 71 -4.21 13.27 0.54
N ARG A 72 -4.60 14.55 0.50
CA ARG A 72 -4.57 15.35 -0.73
C ARG A 72 -3.13 15.61 -1.20
N ALA A 73 -2.23 15.93 -0.28
CA ALA A 73 -0.83 16.18 -0.58
C ALA A 73 -0.13 14.89 -1.05
N THR A 74 -0.27 13.77 -0.37
CA THR A 74 0.42 12.54 -0.76
C THR A 74 -0.29 11.82 -1.93
N GLY A 75 -1.59 12.08 -2.12
CA GLY A 75 -2.45 11.27 -3.01
C GLY A 75 -2.69 9.85 -2.46
N ASP A 76 -2.19 9.56 -1.27
CA ASP A 76 -2.19 8.23 -0.70
C ASP A 76 -3.42 8.01 0.19
N LYS A 77 -4.22 7.01 -0.18
CA LYS A 77 -5.46 6.66 0.50
C LYS A 77 -5.29 5.64 1.62
N ARG A 78 -4.08 5.08 1.81
CA ARG A 78 -3.81 4.10 2.88
C ARG A 78 -4.28 4.57 4.26
N PRO A 79 -4.10 5.83 4.70
CA PRO A 79 -4.63 6.26 5.99
C PRO A 79 -6.15 6.09 6.12
N ILE A 80 -6.91 6.36 5.06
CA ILE A 80 -8.37 6.19 5.08
C ILE A 80 -8.72 4.71 5.08
N LEU A 81 -8.09 3.92 4.19
CA LEU A 81 -8.34 2.49 4.08
C LEU A 81 -8.00 1.74 5.37
N TRP A 82 -6.97 2.19 6.09
CA TRP A 82 -6.59 1.62 7.38
C TRP A 82 -7.68 1.83 8.43
N LEU A 83 -8.31 3.01 8.46
CA LEU A 83 -9.43 3.29 9.38
C LEU A 83 -10.69 2.48 9.01
N VAL A 84 -10.95 2.32 7.71
CA VAL A 84 -12.04 1.48 7.21
C VAL A 84 -11.82 0.03 7.62
N GLU A 85 -10.65 -0.53 7.36
CA GLU A 85 -10.32 -1.91 7.72
C GLU A 85 -10.30 -2.13 9.23
N SER A 86 -9.84 -1.14 10.01
CA SER A 86 -9.80 -1.23 11.48
C SER A 86 -11.17 -1.21 12.16
N PHE A 87 -12.15 -0.49 11.59
CA PHE A 87 -13.36 -0.11 12.33
C PHE A 87 -14.68 -0.31 11.59
N LEU A 88 -14.69 -0.43 10.26
CA LEU A 88 -15.89 -0.63 9.44
C LEU A 88 -16.06 -2.09 9.00
N ASP A 89 -15.47 -3.01 9.76
CA ASP A 89 -15.36 -4.43 9.45
C ASP A 89 -16.73 -5.15 9.49
N ASP A 90 -17.52 -4.99 8.43
CA ASP A 90 -18.60 -5.91 8.06
C ASP A 90 -17.95 -7.15 7.41
N PRO A 91 -18.11 -8.36 8.00
CA PRO A 91 -17.59 -9.59 7.43
C PRO A 91 -17.97 -9.81 5.95
N ASP A 92 -19.15 -9.33 5.55
CA ASP A 92 -19.64 -9.45 4.18
C ASP A 92 -18.91 -8.48 3.23
N LEU A 93 -18.61 -7.25 3.67
CA LEU A 93 -17.80 -6.31 2.89
C LEU A 93 -16.35 -6.81 2.75
N ARG A 94 -15.79 -7.42 3.81
CA ARG A 94 -14.43 -8.00 3.74
C ARG A 94 -14.36 -9.14 2.71
N LYS A 95 -15.38 -9.99 2.68
CA LYS A 95 -15.51 -11.07 1.69
C LYS A 95 -15.69 -10.51 0.27
N GLN A 96 -16.52 -9.49 0.09
CA GLN A 96 -16.72 -8.84 -1.21
C GLN A 96 -15.43 -8.20 -1.72
N HIS A 97 -14.70 -7.44 -0.90
CA HIS A 97 -13.41 -6.87 -1.27
C HIS A 97 -12.38 -7.94 -1.66
N ALA A 98 -12.35 -9.08 -0.96
CA ALA A 98 -11.49 -10.20 -1.33
C ALA A 98 -11.90 -10.80 -2.69
N VAL A 99 -13.19 -10.93 -2.97
CA VAL A 99 -13.71 -11.40 -4.27
C VAL A 99 -13.35 -10.41 -5.38
N ASP A 100 -13.61 -9.11 -5.21
CA ASP A 100 -13.28 -8.07 -6.19
C ASP A 100 -11.78 -8.06 -6.52
N ARG A 101 -10.94 -8.27 -5.49
CA ARG A 101 -9.48 -8.34 -5.67
C ARG A 101 -9.07 -9.59 -6.43
N ILE A 102 -9.69 -10.74 -6.16
CA ILE A 102 -9.46 -11.96 -6.94
C ILE A 102 -9.85 -11.73 -8.40
N GLU A 103 -11.01 -11.12 -8.66
CA GLU A 103 -11.48 -10.83 -10.02
C GLU A 103 -10.49 -9.94 -10.80
N GLN A 104 -9.91 -8.93 -10.15
CA GLN A 104 -8.87 -8.09 -10.76
C GLN A 104 -7.60 -8.87 -11.14
N LEU A 105 -7.27 -9.92 -10.38
CA LEU A 105 -6.07 -10.73 -10.58
C LEU A 105 -6.29 -11.89 -11.57
N VAL A 106 -7.54 -12.29 -11.84
CA VAL A 106 -7.87 -13.38 -12.78
C VAL A 106 -7.25 -13.17 -14.17
N PRO A 107 -7.34 -11.99 -14.81
CA PRO A 107 -6.74 -11.78 -16.13
C PRO A 107 -5.23 -11.98 -16.14
N GLU A 108 -4.55 -11.51 -15.09
CA GLU A 108 -3.10 -11.62 -14.93
C GLU A 108 -2.68 -13.08 -14.69
N LEU A 109 -3.43 -13.80 -13.84
CA LEU A 109 -3.25 -15.23 -13.62
C LEU A 109 -3.45 -16.03 -14.91
N LEU A 110 -4.49 -15.71 -15.70
CA LEU A 110 -4.75 -16.36 -17.00
C LEU A 110 -3.65 -16.08 -18.02
N ALA A 111 -3.08 -14.87 -18.03
CA ALA A 111 -1.93 -14.54 -18.88
C ALA A 111 -0.72 -15.39 -18.51
N LEU A 112 -0.39 -15.48 -17.22
CA LEU A 112 0.73 -16.29 -16.73
C LEU A 112 0.54 -17.79 -16.99
N VAL A 113 -0.69 -18.32 -16.85
CA VAL A 113 -1.00 -19.72 -17.19
C VAL A 113 -0.82 -19.98 -18.69
N LYS A 114 -1.21 -19.03 -19.55
CA LYS A 114 -0.99 -19.15 -21.00
C LYS A 114 0.50 -19.15 -21.34
N GLU A 115 1.29 -18.27 -20.72
CA GLU A 115 2.75 -18.23 -20.90
C GLU A 115 3.41 -19.53 -20.44
N ALA A 116 3.02 -20.06 -19.28
CA ALA A 116 3.52 -21.33 -18.78
C ALA A 116 3.18 -22.50 -19.73
N ARG A 117 1.95 -22.55 -20.27
CA ARG A 117 1.56 -23.57 -21.25
C ARG A 117 2.26 -23.40 -22.61
N ALA A 118 2.55 -22.17 -23.03
CA ALA A 118 3.29 -21.92 -24.26
C ALA A 118 4.75 -22.37 -24.15
N ALA A 119 5.36 -22.24 -22.96
CA ALA A 119 6.70 -22.75 -22.68
C ALA A 119 6.79 -24.28 -22.76
N ASP A 120 5.73 -25.01 -22.38
CA ASP A 120 5.64 -26.47 -22.50
C ASP A 120 5.36 -26.95 -23.95
N ALA A 121 4.92 -26.05 -24.85
CA ALA A 121 4.50 -26.39 -26.21
C ALA A 121 5.60 -26.22 -27.29
N GLN A 122 6.84 -25.88 -26.94
CA GLN A 122 7.94 -25.73 -27.91
C GLN A 122 8.48 -27.12 -28.29
N PRO A 123 8.19 -27.69 -29.48
CA PRO A 123 8.79 -28.95 -29.88
C PRO A 123 10.29 -28.72 -30.13
N LEU A 124 11.12 -29.61 -29.59
CA LEU A 124 12.54 -29.72 -29.90
C LEU A 124 12.71 -29.72 -31.42
N LYS A 125 13.22 -28.61 -31.99
CA LYS A 125 13.60 -28.56 -33.40
C LYS A 125 14.67 -29.63 -33.62
N ALA A 126 14.30 -30.69 -34.34
CA ALA A 126 15.21 -31.73 -34.77
C ALA A 126 16.35 -31.09 -35.58
N VAL A 127 17.55 -31.19 -35.03
CA VAL A 127 18.80 -30.85 -35.71
C VAL A 127 19.04 -31.97 -36.74
N ARG A 128 19.00 -31.62 -38.02
CA ARG A 128 19.51 -32.44 -39.13
C ARG A 128 20.97 -32.10 -39.36
#